data_AF-A0AAU2FHQ6-F1
#
_entry.id   AF-A0AAU2FHQ6-F1
#
_cell.length_a   1.000
_cell.length_b   1.000
_cell.length_c   1.000
_cell.angle_alpha   90.00
_cell.angle_beta   90.00
_cell.angle_gamma   90.00
#
_symmetry.space_group_name_H-M   'P 1'
#
loop_
_entity.id
_entity.type
_entity.pdbx_description
1 polymer ?
#
loop_
_entity_poly.entity_id
_entity_poly.type
_entity_poly.pdbx_seq_one_letter_code
_entity_poly.pdbx_strand_id
1 'polypeptide(L)'
;MLRPQHELPRQISDAHVDALVALDPITGTYLGTSVGAGRPPDFSPGGALGEAEPARGTLVRLAVAEAAPRPPGAGTADVERRCTRLLRERLDAELAQYEAGEHLRAVNSISSPRHRVRKVFAVMPTRTPEDWAAIAQRLRAVPECPDGHRASLAEGVGRGTAAAPRQHWTFLADGLSRYQTKVAKVSATTEGWALYAERLMDELGFLTDPAHRLGHLDAQMVRALRVIVDIGMHLRLRIPAGSPLRPGERWTPALAREFLGRYSSRPAARLDSEVIRYLGRPGQAVSYKLGERAWLEGRERARAGQGAGFDLKRWRITGQGITGGPRCVRGRFGPPR
;
A
#
# COMPACT_ATOMS: atom_id res chain seq x y z
N MET A 1 -28.15 -17.27 29.43
CA MET A 1 -26.93 -17.57 28.64
C MET A 1 -27.02 -16.87 27.30
N LEU A 2 -26.19 -15.86 27.05
CA LEU A 2 -25.97 -15.36 25.69
C LEU A 2 -25.10 -16.40 24.97
N ARG A 3 -25.60 -17.02 23.89
CA ARG A 3 -24.73 -17.81 23.01
C ARG A 3 -23.72 -16.84 22.38
N PRO A 4 -22.41 -17.17 22.33
CA PRO A 4 -21.47 -16.34 21.59
C PRO A 4 -21.93 -16.27 20.13
N GLN A 5 -22.16 -15.05 19.63
CA GLN A 5 -22.45 -14.87 18.21
C GLN A 5 -21.21 -15.28 17.42
N HIS A 6 -21.36 -16.27 16.52
CA HIS A 6 -20.29 -16.66 15.61
C HIS A 6 -20.11 -15.55 14.56
N GLU A 7 -19.27 -14.56 14.87
CA GLU A 7 -18.91 -13.51 13.92
C GLU A 7 -18.13 -14.11 12.74
N LEU A 8 -18.56 -13.79 11.52
CA LEU A 8 -17.80 -14.12 10.32
C LEU A 8 -16.62 -13.14 10.18
N PRO A 9 -15.46 -13.57 9.65
CA PRO A 9 -14.31 -12.70 9.38
C PRO A 9 -14.66 -11.41 8.63
N ARG A 10 -15.59 -11.45 7.67
CA ARG A 10 -16.08 -10.22 7.00
C ARG A 10 -16.80 -9.24 7.93
N GLN A 11 -17.55 -9.72 8.93
CA GLN A 11 -18.24 -8.86 9.90
C GLN A 11 -17.27 -8.23 10.90
N ILE A 12 -16.28 -9.01 11.36
CA ILE A 12 -15.14 -8.49 12.15
C ILE A 12 -14.41 -7.40 11.35
N SER A 13 -14.22 -7.63 10.06
CA SER A 13 -13.58 -6.70 9.15
C SER A 13 -14.38 -5.41 8.92
N ASP A 14 -15.69 -5.48 8.77
CA ASP A 14 -16.55 -4.30 8.63
C ASP A 14 -16.59 -3.48 9.93
N ALA A 15 -16.73 -4.15 11.09
CA ALA A 15 -16.65 -3.50 12.40
C ALA A 15 -15.30 -2.80 12.64
N HIS A 16 -14.20 -3.37 12.13
CA HIS A 16 -12.89 -2.72 12.16
C HIS A 16 -12.84 -1.45 11.28
N VAL A 17 -13.50 -1.41 10.12
CA VAL A 17 -13.61 -0.16 9.34
C VAL A 17 -14.35 0.92 10.12
N ASP A 18 -15.43 0.56 10.79
CA ASP A 18 -16.23 1.55 11.52
C ASP A 18 -15.47 2.12 12.73
N ALA A 19 -14.66 1.29 13.41
CA ALA A 19 -13.70 1.77 14.41
C ALA A 19 -12.63 2.70 13.80
N LEU A 20 -12.02 2.31 12.68
CA LEU A 20 -11.02 3.13 11.97
C LEU A 20 -11.61 4.48 11.51
N VAL A 21 -12.85 4.51 11.01
CA VAL A 21 -13.53 5.74 10.59
C VAL A 21 -13.80 6.69 11.77
N ALA A 22 -14.10 6.15 12.96
CA ALA A 22 -14.32 6.96 14.17
C ALA A 22 -13.04 7.65 14.66
N LEU A 23 -11.88 7.00 14.49
CA LEU A 23 -10.55 7.49 14.86
C LEU A 23 -9.92 8.38 13.78
N ASP A 24 -10.13 8.03 12.51
CA ASP A 24 -9.64 8.74 11.33
C ASP A 24 -10.78 9.21 10.41
N PRO A 25 -11.39 10.38 10.70
CA PRO A 25 -12.45 10.93 9.86
C PRO A 25 -11.95 11.48 8.51
N ILE A 26 -10.64 11.52 8.25
CA ILE A 26 -10.11 11.77 6.89
C ILE A 26 -10.31 10.51 6.06
N THR A 27 -9.96 9.33 6.59
CA THR A 27 -10.29 8.05 5.95
C THR A 27 -11.80 7.91 5.79
N GLY A 28 -12.61 8.27 6.78
CA GLY A 28 -14.07 8.37 6.62
C GLY A 28 -14.52 9.17 5.39
N THR A 29 -13.98 10.37 5.21
CA THR A 29 -14.27 11.22 4.04
C THR A 29 -13.89 10.53 2.72
N TYR A 30 -12.71 9.91 2.63
CA TYR A 30 -12.28 9.14 1.44
C TYR A 30 -13.10 7.86 1.19
N LEU A 31 -13.76 7.30 2.21
CA LEU A 31 -14.67 6.16 2.10
C LEU A 31 -16.10 6.54 1.69
N GLY A 32 -16.40 7.84 1.63
CA GLY A 32 -17.70 8.40 1.28
C GLY A 32 -18.68 8.49 2.46
N THR A 33 -18.20 8.50 3.70
CA THR A 33 -19.05 8.72 4.88
C THR A 33 -18.92 10.13 5.43
N SER A 34 -20.05 10.72 5.84
CA SER A 34 -20.15 12.02 6.50
C SER A 34 -19.89 11.95 8.01
N VAL A 35 -19.80 10.75 8.59
CA VAL A 35 -19.58 10.54 10.03
C VAL A 35 -18.27 11.21 10.47
N GLY A 36 -18.38 12.21 11.34
CA GLY A 36 -17.24 12.97 11.83
C GLY A 36 -16.51 13.81 10.77
N ALA A 37 -17.10 14.06 9.60
CA ALA A 37 -16.43 14.71 8.47
C ALA A 37 -15.91 16.14 8.75
N GLY A 38 -16.34 16.78 9.84
CA GLY A 38 -15.81 18.04 10.34
C GLY A 38 -14.63 17.94 11.33
N ARG A 39 -14.19 16.74 11.72
CA ARG A 39 -13.07 16.54 12.67
C ARG A 39 -11.78 16.09 11.97
N PRO A 40 -10.60 16.55 12.36
CA PRO A 40 -9.33 15.91 11.99
C PRO A 40 -9.14 14.59 12.76
N PRO A 41 -8.24 13.69 12.30
CA PRO A 41 -7.70 12.60 13.09
C PRO A 41 -6.74 13.16 14.16
N ASP A 42 -6.52 12.41 15.23
CA ASP A 42 -5.43 12.72 16.16
C ASP A 42 -4.09 12.24 15.57
N PHE A 43 -3.16 13.16 15.36
CA PHE A 43 -1.80 12.87 14.86
C PHE A 43 -0.75 12.73 15.98
N SER A 44 -1.17 12.75 17.24
CA SER A 44 -0.32 12.54 18.42
C SER A 44 0.10 11.07 18.60
N PRO A 45 1.06 10.78 19.50
CA PRO A 45 1.38 9.40 19.91
C PRO A 45 0.16 8.68 20.52
N GLY A 46 -0.72 9.43 21.21
CA GLY A 46 -1.97 8.90 21.76
C GLY A 46 -2.95 8.48 20.67
N GLY A 47 -3.08 9.28 19.60
CA GLY A 47 -3.86 8.92 18.41
C GLY A 47 -3.34 7.65 17.73
N ALA A 48 -2.02 7.53 17.58
CA ALA A 48 -1.40 6.34 17.02
C ALA A 48 -1.59 5.08 17.89
N LEU A 49 -1.56 5.21 19.23
CA LEU A 49 -1.92 4.12 20.15
C LEU A 49 -3.41 3.76 20.00
N GLY A 50 -4.28 4.77 19.90
CA GLY A 50 -5.72 4.61 19.70
C GLY A 50 -6.12 3.92 18.40
N GLU A 51 -5.32 4.02 17.34
CA GLU A 51 -5.46 3.19 16.12
C GLU A 51 -4.92 1.76 16.32
N ALA A 52 -3.80 1.60 17.05
CA ALA A 52 -3.13 0.31 17.22
C ALA A 52 -3.84 -0.64 18.20
N GLU A 53 -4.54 -0.15 19.22
CA GLU A 53 -5.28 -1.02 20.16
C GLU A 53 -6.48 -1.76 19.51
N PRO A 54 -7.39 -1.09 18.76
CA PRO A 54 -8.44 -1.75 18.00
C PRO A 54 -7.91 -2.73 16.95
N ALA A 55 -6.75 -2.47 16.34
CA ALA A 55 -6.09 -3.42 15.43
C ALA A 55 -5.73 -4.74 16.15
N ARG A 56 -5.13 -4.66 17.35
CA ARG A 56 -4.86 -5.85 18.19
C ARG A 56 -6.14 -6.58 18.59
N GLY A 57 -7.17 -5.87 19.05
CA GLY A 57 -8.47 -6.46 19.38
C GLY A 57 -9.14 -7.16 18.17
N THR A 58 -8.95 -6.62 16.97
CA THR A 58 -9.45 -7.20 15.71
C THR A 58 -8.72 -8.50 15.36
N LEU A 59 -7.40 -8.57 15.56
CA LEU A 59 -6.62 -9.81 15.39
C LEU A 59 -7.06 -10.92 16.35
N VAL A 60 -7.37 -10.58 17.61
CA VAL A 60 -7.91 -11.54 18.59
C VAL A 60 -9.28 -12.07 18.13
N ARG A 61 -10.20 -11.19 17.72
CA ARG A 61 -11.51 -11.61 17.17
C ARG A 61 -11.37 -12.52 15.95
N LEU A 62 -10.45 -12.21 15.02
CA LEU A 62 -10.15 -13.07 13.87
C LEU A 62 -9.65 -14.47 14.29
N ALA A 63 -8.76 -14.56 15.27
CA ALA A 63 -8.24 -15.83 15.76
C ALA A 63 -9.35 -16.70 16.37
N VAL A 64 -10.25 -16.10 17.16
CA VAL A 64 -11.43 -16.78 17.70
C VAL A 64 -12.37 -17.25 16.58
N ALA A 65 -12.63 -16.41 15.57
CA ALA A 65 -13.49 -16.77 14.43
C ALA A 65 -12.91 -17.86 13.50
N GLU A 66 -11.58 -18.03 13.45
CA GLU A 66 -10.94 -19.16 12.75
C GLU A 66 -10.98 -20.46 13.55
N ALA A 67 -10.88 -20.40 14.87
CA ALA A 67 -10.96 -21.57 15.75
C ALA A 67 -12.40 -22.11 15.91
N ALA A 68 -13.39 -21.24 15.74
CA ALA A 68 -14.80 -21.58 15.91
C ALA A 68 -15.34 -22.49 14.78
N PRO A 69 -16.20 -23.48 15.09
CA PRO A 69 -16.95 -24.23 14.08
C PRO A 69 -17.73 -23.29 13.15
N ARG A 70 -17.65 -23.53 11.84
CA ARG A 70 -18.34 -22.69 10.85
C ARG A 70 -19.85 -22.91 10.89
N PRO A 71 -20.67 -21.84 10.96
CA PRO A 71 -22.11 -21.99 10.89
C PRO A 71 -22.56 -22.49 9.50
N PRO A 72 -23.60 -23.35 9.42
CA PRO A 72 -24.19 -23.77 8.15
C PRO A 72 -24.65 -22.54 7.34
N GLY A 73 -24.43 -22.55 6.02
CA GLY A 73 -24.82 -21.44 5.15
C GLY A 73 -23.92 -20.20 5.22
N ALA A 74 -22.81 -20.22 5.97
CA ALA A 74 -21.77 -19.19 5.81
C ALA A 74 -21.32 -19.09 4.34
N GLY A 75 -21.04 -17.86 3.88
CA GLY A 75 -20.64 -17.59 2.49
C GLY A 75 -19.41 -18.40 2.08
N THR A 76 -19.20 -18.56 0.76
CA THR A 76 -18.28 -19.57 0.22
C THR A 76 -16.97 -19.67 1.01
N ALA A 77 -16.59 -20.89 1.39
CA ALA A 77 -15.53 -21.15 2.36
C ALA A 77 -14.16 -20.48 2.02
N ASP A 78 -13.96 -20.12 0.74
CA ASP A 78 -12.81 -19.39 0.22
C ASP A 78 -12.85 -17.88 0.54
N VAL A 79 -14.01 -17.23 0.46
CA VAL A 79 -14.21 -15.80 0.77
C VAL A 79 -13.77 -15.47 2.19
N GLU A 80 -14.27 -16.18 3.20
CA GLU A 80 -13.89 -15.92 4.61
C GLU A 80 -12.41 -16.21 4.87
N ARG A 81 -11.80 -17.18 4.16
CA ARG A 81 -10.34 -17.43 4.23
C ARG A 81 -9.55 -16.29 3.58
N ARG A 82 -10.01 -15.73 2.46
CA ARG A 82 -9.41 -14.53 1.84
C ARG A 82 -9.57 -13.31 2.74
N CYS A 83 -10.70 -13.19 3.43
CA CYS A 83 -10.96 -12.14 4.40
C CYS A 83 -9.98 -12.18 5.56
N THR A 84 -9.94 -13.30 6.29
CA THR A 84 -9.04 -13.45 7.44
C THR A 84 -7.58 -13.30 7.05
N ARG A 85 -7.15 -13.97 5.97
CA ARG A 85 -5.75 -13.92 5.51
C ARG A 85 -5.31 -12.49 5.19
N LEU A 86 -6.16 -11.68 4.55
CA LEU A 86 -5.79 -10.28 4.37
C LEU A 86 -5.77 -9.55 5.69
N LEU A 87 -6.91 -9.53 6.40
CA LEU A 87 -7.09 -8.59 7.50
C LEU A 87 -6.00 -8.82 8.55
N ARG A 88 -5.64 -10.08 8.80
CA ARG A 88 -4.43 -10.43 9.54
C ARG A 88 -3.16 -9.79 8.97
N GLU A 89 -2.81 -10.10 7.71
CA GLU A 89 -1.55 -9.62 7.09
C GLU A 89 -1.43 -8.10 7.01
N ARG A 90 -2.54 -7.35 6.93
CA ARG A 90 -2.52 -5.88 6.99
C ARG A 90 -2.40 -5.36 8.42
N LEU A 91 -3.18 -5.88 9.36
CA LEU A 91 -3.11 -5.47 10.76
C LEU A 91 -1.75 -5.82 11.37
N ASP A 92 -1.19 -6.99 11.06
CA ASP A 92 0.17 -7.38 11.46
C ASP A 92 1.20 -6.39 10.89
N ALA A 93 1.06 -5.94 9.64
CA ALA A 93 1.95 -4.97 9.02
C ALA A 93 1.78 -3.54 9.59
N GLU A 94 0.55 -3.11 9.87
CA GLU A 94 0.21 -1.84 10.52
C GLU A 94 0.77 -1.80 11.96
N LEU A 95 0.61 -2.89 12.72
CA LEU A 95 1.19 -3.02 14.06
C LEU A 95 2.72 -3.09 14.03
N ALA A 96 3.32 -3.80 13.07
CA ALA A 96 4.77 -3.79 12.90
C ALA A 96 5.32 -2.40 12.52
N GLN A 97 4.54 -1.56 11.81
CA GLN A 97 4.88 -0.16 11.56
C GLN A 97 4.73 0.70 12.83
N TYR A 98 3.68 0.48 13.62
CA TYR A 98 3.49 1.13 14.91
C TYR A 98 4.64 0.82 15.87
N GLU A 99 4.99 -0.46 16.04
CA GLU A 99 6.06 -0.95 16.91
C GLU A 99 7.45 -0.53 16.44
N ALA A 100 7.66 -0.40 15.13
CA ALA A 100 8.86 0.21 14.54
C ALA A 100 8.88 1.75 14.64
N GLY A 101 7.93 2.38 15.33
CA GLY A 101 7.86 3.83 15.54
C GLY A 101 7.67 4.64 14.27
N GLU A 102 7.13 4.08 13.18
CA GLU A 102 6.97 4.80 11.90
C GLU A 102 6.06 6.04 12.03
N HIS A 103 5.06 5.97 12.91
CA HIS A 103 4.17 7.07 13.25
C HIS A 103 4.92 8.30 13.83
N LEU A 104 6.01 8.05 14.56
CA LEU A 104 6.87 9.08 15.17
C LEU A 104 7.84 9.75 14.19
N ARG A 105 7.87 9.32 12.92
CA ARG A 105 8.78 9.83 11.87
C ARG A 105 8.09 10.05 10.53
N ALA A 106 6.76 10.24 10.54
CA ALA A 106 5.90 10.30 9.37
C ALA A 106 6.02 11.60 8.53
N VAL A 107 7.23 11.98 8.11
CA VAL A 107 7.52 13.18 7.29
C VAL A 107 8.15 12.80 5.95
N ASN A 108 7.53 13.27 4.86
CA ASN A 108 8.08 13.24 3.51
C ASN A 108 7.39 14.27 2.61
N SER A 109 7.85 14.39 1.37
CA SER A 109 7.49 15.42 0.38
C SER A 109 6.13 15.25 -0.32
N ILE A 110 5.39 14.15 -0.09
CA ILE A 110 4.17 13.86 -0.89
C ILE A 110 3.00 13.22 -0.09
N SER A 111 3.29 12.58 1.04
CA SER A 111 2.33 11.76 1.81
C SER A 111 2.72 11.69 3.31
N SER A 112 2.36 12.73 4.05
CA SER A 112 2.53 12.88 5.51
C SER A 112 1.29 13.57 6.11
N PRO A 113 1.09 13.65 7.44
CA PRO A 113 -0.09 14.27 8.05
C PRO A 113 -0.46 15.65 7.48
N ARG A 114 0.52 16.56 7.31
CA ARG A 114 0.32 17.86 6.63
C ARG A 114 -0.30 17.75 5.22
N HIS A 115 0.04 16.70 4.47
CA HIS A 115 -0.56 16.45 3.16
C HIS A 115 -1.99 15.92 3.28
N ARG A 116 -2.28 15.08 4.28
CA ARG A 116 -3.63 14.53 4.53
C ARG A 116 -4.61 15.65 4.89
N VAL A 117 -4.23 16.49 5.87
CA VAL A 117 -5.01 17.66 6.32
C VAL A 117 -5.35 18.61 5.16
N ARG A 118 -4.39 18.89 4.25
CA ARG A 118 -4.66 19.74 3.09
C ARG A 118 -5.48 19.06 1.99
N LYS A 119 -5.20 17.77 1.69
CA LYS A 119 -5.79 17.07 0.53
C LYS A 119 -7.26 16.68 0.73
N VAL A 120 -7.72 16.49 1.97
CA VAL A 120 -9.10 16.04 2.23
C VAL A 120 -10.15 17.06 1.75
N PHE A 121 -9.89 18.37 1.85
CA PHE A 121 -10.82 19.40 1.39
C PHE A 121 -11.17 19.32 -0.10
N ALA A 122 -10.27 18.79 -0.94
CA ALA A 122 -10.52 18.61 -2.37
C ALA A 122 -11.47 17.44 -2.71
N VAL A 123 -11.86 16.64 -1.72
CA VAL A 123 -12.81 15.52 -1.87
C VAL A 123 -14.00 15.62 -0.92
N MET A 124 -14.11 16.69 -0.12
CA MET A 124 -15.31 16.97 0.65
C MET A 124 -16.43 17.40 -0.31
N PRO A 125 -17.68 16.95 -0.09
CA PRO A 125 -18.82 17.47 -0.84
C PRO A 125 -19.05 18.96 -0.55
N THR A 126 -19.76 19.65 -1.44
CA THR A 126 -20.06 21.09 -1.36
C THR A 126 -21.49 21.40 -1.83
N ARG A 127 -22.41 20.44 -1.69
CA ARG A 127 -23.76 20.46 -2.29
C ARG A 127 -24.84 20.99 -1.34
N THR A 128 -24.68 20.84 -0.04
CA THR A 128 -25.66 21.28 0.97
C THR A 128 -25.05 22.21 2.02
N PRO A 129 -25.86 22.94 2.83
CA PRO A 129 -25.36 23.71 3.96
C PRO A 129 -24.56 22.88 4.97
N GLU A 130 -24.93 21.62 5.18
CA GLU A 130 -24.27 20.68 6.09
C GLU A 130 -22.88 20.30 5.58
N ASP A 131 -22.72 20.12 4.25
CA ASP A 131 -21.42 19.90 3.63
C ASP A 131 -20.46 21.08 3.91
N TRP A 132 -20.94 22.30 3.73
CA TRP A 132 -20.18 23.53 4.02
C TRP A 132 -19.90 23.71 5.51
N ALA A 133 -20.84 23.35 6.38
CA ALA A 133 -20.65 23.36 7.83
C ALA A 133 -19.54 22.37 8.27
N ALA A 134 -19.49 21.18 7.67
CA ALA A 134 -18.42 20.20 7.91
C ALA A 134 -17.06 20.72 7.42
N ILE A 135 -17.00 21.34 6.23
CA ILE A 135 -15.78 22.02 5.73
C ILE A 135 -15.31 23.09 6.72
N ALA A 136 -16.22 23.97 7.17
CA ALA A 136 -15.88 25.06 8.10
C ALA A 136 -15.44 24.53 9.47
N GLN A 137 -16.06 23.47 9.99
CA GLN A 137 -15.64 22.80 11.22
C GLN A 137 -14.23 22.22 11.08
N ARG A 138 -13.95 21.49 9.99
CA ARG A 138 -12.63 20.90 9.75
C ARG A 138 -11.56 21.97 9.57
N LEU A 139 -11.88 23.05 8.86
CA LEU A 139 -10.97 24.17 8.61
C LEU A 139 -10.57 24.88 9.92
N ARG A 140 -11.51 25.07 10.85
CA ARG A 140 -11.23 25.64 12.19
C ARG A 140 -10.27 24.80 13.02
N ALA A 141 -10.23 23.48 12.83
CA ALA A 141 -9.31 22.58 13.52
C ALA A 141 -7.95 22.40 12.82
N VAL A 142 -7.73 22.97 11.63
CA VAL A 142 -6.44 22.90 10.91
C VAL A 142 -5.26 23.49 11.69
N PRO A 143 -5.39 24.63 12.43
CA PRO A 143 -4.27 25.20 13.19
C PRO A 143 -3.70 24.29 14.28
N GLU A 144 -4.51 23.40 14.85
CA GLU A 144 -4.14 22.48 15.95
C GLU A 144 -3.52 21.15 15.42
N CYS A 145 -3.87 20.74 14.20
CA CYS A 145 -3.37 19.50 13.58
C CYS A 145 -1.83 19.35 13.56
N PRO A 146 -1.02 20.42 13.36
CA PRO A 146 0.43 20.35 13.45
C PRO A 146 0.96 19.98 14.84
N ASP A 147 0.24 20.25 15.93
CA ASP A 147 0.79 20.11 17.28
C ASP A 147 0.83 18.65 17.74
N GLY A 148 -0.22 17.87 17.46
CA GLY A 148 -0.17 16.41 17.61
C GLY A 148 0.94 15.79 16.76
N HIS A 149 1.08 16.22 15.50
CA HIS A 149 2.15 15.74 14.63
C HIS A 149 3.55 16.16 15.12
N ARG A 150 3.71 17.36 15.67
CA ARG A 150 4.95 17.83 16.30
C ARG A 150 5.29 17.00 17.54
N ALA A 151 4.31 16.65 18.38
CA ALA A 151 4.51 15.79 19.54
C ALA A 151 5.05 14.41 19.10
N SER A 152 4.43 13.79 18.09
CA SER A 152 4.91 12.53 17.50
C SER A 152 6.34 12.63 16.97
N LEU A 153 6.70 13.72 16.29
CA LEU A 153 8.06 13.93 15.78
C LEU A 153 9.08 14.25 16.89
N ALA A 154 8.71 15.00 17.91
CA ALA A 154 9.56 15.30 19.05
C ALA A 154 9.88 14.03 19.85
N GLU A 155 8.88 13.18 20.05
CA GLU A 155 9.06 11.86 20.66
C GLU A 155 9.92 10.94 19.77
N GLY A 156 9.72 10.94 18.45
CA GLY A 156 10.58 10.22 17.50
C GLY A 156 12.04 10.65 17.56
N VAL A 157 12.31 11.96 17.66
CA VAL A 157 13.65 12.51 17.88
C VAL A 157 14.22 12.06 19.23
N GLY A 158 13.44 12.16 20.31
CA GLY A 158 13.86 11.69 21.65
C GLY A 158 14.18 10.19 21.71
N ARG A 159 13.50 9.37 20.90
CA ARG A 159 13.75 7.93 20.73
C ARG A 159 14.81 7.61 19.65
N GLY A 160 15.53 8.59 19.11
CA GLY A 160 16.57 8.38 18.08
C GLY A 160 16.04 7.81 16.75
N THR A 161 14.73 7.95 16.48
CA THR A 161 14.01 7.27 15.39
C THR A 161 13.97 8.11 14.12
N ALA A 162 15.03 8.04 13.31
CA ALA A 162 15.12 8.74 12.02
C ALA A 162 14.42 8.00 10.85
N ALA A 163 14.09 8.71 9.77
CA ALA A 163 13.30 8.18 8.64
C ALA A 163 14.11 7.46 7.55
N ALA A 164 14.02 6.11 7.49
CA ALA A 164 14.17 5.25 6.30
C ALA A 164 13.61 3.82 6.60
N PRO A 165 12.95 3.09 5.66
CA PRO A 165 11.96 2.04 6.00
C PRO A 165 12.21 0.60 5.44
N ARG A 166 11.18 -0.25 5.61
CA ARG A 166 11.04 -1.69 5.25
C ARG A 166 9.89 -1.94 4.22
N GLN A 167 9.58 -3.20 3.86
CA GLN A 167 8.65 -3.60 2.76
C GLN A 167 7.72 -4.82 3.07
N HIS A 168 6.40 -4.83 2.75
CA HIS A 168 5.56 -6.02 2.33
C HIS A 168 4.06 -5.72 1.95
N TRP A 169 3.34 -6.67 1.30
CA TRP A 169 2.11 -6.48 0.47
C TRP A 169 1.14 -7.70 0.35
N THR A 170 -0.20 -7.54 0.45
CA THR A 170 -1.23 -8.33 -0.33
C THR A 170 -2.69 -7.80 -0.20
N PHE A 171 -3.64 -8.38 -0.96
CA PHE A 171 -5.11 -8.41 -0.71
C PHE A 171 -5.81 -9.58 -1.49
N LEU A 172 -7.10 -9.55 -1.92
CA LEU A 172 -7.87 -10.61 -2.67
C LEU A 172 -9.41 -10.36 -2.98
N ALA A 173 -9.90 -9.12 -3.17
CA ALA A 173 -11.32 -8.63 -3.05
C ALA A 173 -12.57 -9.34 -3.67
N ASP A 174 -12.46 -10.52 -4.26
CA ASP A 174 -13.57 -11.42 -4.64
C ASP A 174 -14.58 -11.64 -3.48
N GLY A 175 -15.70 -10.89 -3.41
CA GLY A 175 -16.78 -11.10 -2.41
C GLY A 175 -16.49 -10.57 -0.99
N LEU A 176 -15.71 -9.49 -0.89
CA LEU A 176 -14.97 -9.14 0.33
C LEU A 176 -15.47 -7.87 1.05
N SER A 177 -15.02 -7.68 2.30
CA SER A 177 -15.51 -6.64 3.24
C SER A 177 -15.24 -5.20 2.78
N ARG A 178 -15.74 -4.22 3.54
CA ARG A 178 -15.44 -2.78 3.34
C ARG A 178 -13.96 -2.47 3.57
N TYR A 179 -13.31 -3.10 4.56
CA TYR A 179 -11.89 -2.87 4.84
C TYR A 179 -11.08 -3.29 3.63
N GLN A 180 -11.37 -4.50 3.20
CA GLN A 180 -10.84 -5.11 2.01
C GLN A 180 -11.06 -4.17 0.81
N THR A 181 -12.29 -3.98 0.34
CA THR A 181 -12.58 -3.23 -0.90
C THR A 181 -12.12 -1.77 -0.90
N LYS A 182 -12.07 -1.08 0.25
CA LYS A 182 -11.86 0.38 0.28
C LYS A 182 -10.63 0.87 1.06
N VAL A 183 -10.20 0.16 2.11
CA VAL A 183 -9.12 0.56 3.02
C VAL A 183 -7.79 -0.09 2.64
N ALA A 184 -7.78 -1.41 2.44
CA ALA A 184 -6.58 -2.23 2.23
C ALA A 184 -5.93 -2.01 0.85
N LYS A 185 -5.24 -0.88 0.68
CA LYS A 185 -4.57 -0.51 -0.58
C LYS A 185 -3.11 -0.92 -0.59
N VAL A 186 -2.77 -1.77 -1.56
CA VAL A 186 -1.44 -2.37 -1.72
C VAL A 186 -0.88 -1.94 -3.06
N SER A 187 -0.03 -0.91 -3.03
CA SER A 187 0.54 -0.26 -4.22
C SER A 187 1.30 -1.23 -5.12
N ALA A 188 2.01 -2.25 -4.62
CA ALA A 188 2.63 -3.21 -5.54
C ALA A 188 1.60 -3.99 -6.36
N THR A 189 0.46 -4.38 -5.77
CA THR A 189 -0.53 -5.10 -6.58
C THR A 189 -1.32 -4.18 -7.50
N THR A 190 -1.67 -2.96 -7.07
CA THR A 190 -2.36 -1.97 -7.93
C THR A 190 -1.46 -1.50 -9.08
N GLU A 191 -0.25 -1.03 -8.77
CA GLU A 191 0.69 -0.48 -9.75
C GLU A 191 1.32 -1.59 -10.59
N GLY A 192 1.64 -2.73 -9.97
CA GLY A 192 2.11 -3.92 -10.67
C GLY A 192 1.06 -4.55 -11.57
N TRP A 193 -0.24 -4.45 -11.23
CA TRP A 193 -1.32 -4.84 -12.14
C TRP A 193 -1.35 -3.92 -13.36
N ALA A 194 -1.20 -2.60 -13.17
CA ALA A 194 -1.15 -1.65 -14.28
C ALA A 194 0.03 -1.97 -15.22
N LEU A 195 1.24 -2.18 -14.70
CA LEU A 195 2.39 -2.58 -15.51
C LEU A 195 2.21 -3.95 -16.19
N TYR A 196 1.62 -4.92 -15.50
CA TYR A 196 1.27 -6.21 -16.09
C TYR A 196 0.25 -6.04 -17.23
N ALA A 197 -0.74 -5.17 -17.06
CA ALA A 197 -1.73 -4.86 -18.09
C ALA A 197 -1.10 -4.15 -19.30
N GLU A 198 -0.21 -3.18 -19.09
CA GLU A 198 0.57 -2.55 -20.19
C GLU A 198 1.32 -3.61 -21.01
N ARG A 199 2.08 -4.48 -20.33
CA ARG A 199 2.82 -5.57 -20.97
C ARG A 199 1.89 -6.56 -21.68
N LEU A 200 0.74 -6.86 -21.09
CA LEU A 200 -0.26 -7.73 -21.71
C LEU A 200 -0.87 -7.12 -22.98
N MET A 201 -0.94 -5.80 -23.09
CA MET A 201 -1.36 -5.14 -24.33
C MET A 201 -0.28 -5.22 -25.43
N ASP A 202 1.02 -5.19 -25.06
CA ASP A 202 2.13 -5.53 -25.98
C ASP A 202 2.02 -6.99 -26.47
N GLU A 203 1.87 -7.93 -25.52
CA GLU A 203 1.74 -9.37 -25.81
C GLU A 203 0.50 -9.73 -26.64
N LEU A 204 -0.56 -8.90 -26.60
CA LEU A 204 -1.77 -9.05 -27.41
C LEU A 204 -1.72 -8.28 -28.75
N GLY A 205 -0.61 -7.61 -29.08
CA GLY A 205 -0.43 -6.93 -30.37
C GLY A 205 -1.10 -5.55 -30.48
N PHE A 206 -1.39 -4.88 -29.37
CA PHE A 206 -1.95 -3.51 -29.39
C PHE A 206 -0.89 -2.40 -29.50
N LEU A 207 0.39 -2.73 -29.35
CA LEU A 207 1.52 -1.79 -29.46
C LEU A 207 2.35 -2.06 -30.74
N THR A 208 1.68 -2.18 -31.89
CA THR A 208 2.31 -2.39 -33.20
C THR A 208 3.02 -1.16 -33.73
N ASP A 209 2.56 0.04 -33.38
CA ASP A 209 3.24 1.29 -33.71
C ASP A 209 4.58 1.42 -32.94
N PRO A 210 5.72 1.64 -33.62
CA PRO A 210 7.02 1.72 -32.97
C PRO A 210 7.16 2.86 -31.95
N ALA A 211 6.49 4.00 -32.14
CA ALA A 211 6.58 5.14 -31.23
C ALA A 211 5.80 4.88 -29.93
N HIS A 212 4.58 4.32 -30.04
CA HIS A 212 3.82 3.84 -28.88
C HIS A 212 4.56 2.74 -28.13
N ARG A 213 5.18 1.79 -28.85
CA ARG A 213 5.97 0.72 -28.24
C ARG A 213 7.22 1.25 -27.55
N LEU A 214 7.93 2.21 -28.13
CA LEU A 214 9.06 2.90 -27.50
C LEU A 214 8.61 3.65 -26.23
N GLY A 215 7.46 4.32 -26.26
CA GLY A 215 6.88 4.99 -25.09
C GLY A 215 6.55 4.02 -23.94
N HIS A 216 6.00 2.84 -24.26
CA HIS A 216 5.84 1.75 -23.28
C HIS A 216 7.19 1.27 -22.74
N LEU A 217 8.20 1.05 -23.59
CA LEU A 217 9.52 0.59 -23.17
C LEU A 217 10.25 1.62 -22.29
N ASP A 218 10.17 2.93 -22.54
CA ASP A 218 10.66 3.97 -21.61
C ASP A 218 9.89 3.92 -20.28
N ALA A 219 8.56 3.82 -20.34
CA ALA A 219 7.74 3.73 -19.15
C ALA A 219 8.15 2.54 -18.28
N GLN A 220 8.42 1.38 -18.88
CA GLN A 220 8.93 0.17 -18.24
C GLN A 220 10.36 0.35 -17.70
N MET A 221 11.26 0.94 -18.50
CA MET A 221 12.64 1.24 -18.11
C MET A 221 12.67 2.06 -16.82
N VAL A 222 11.91 3.16 -16.74
CA VAL A 222 11.83 4.01 -15.54
C VAL A 222 11.43 3.23 -14.29
N ARG A 223 10.51 2.25 -14.39
CA ARG A 223 10.12 1.44 -13.22
C ARG A 223 11.14 0.34 -12.89
N ALA A 224 11.93 -0.13 -13.86
CA ALA A 224 13.08 -0.99 -13.57
C ALA A 224 14.20 -0.19 -12.85
N LEU A 225 14.53 1.01 -13.34
CA LEU A 225 15.52 1.90 -12.70
C LEU A 225 15.15 2.24 -11.26
N ARG A 226 13.84 2.45 -10.98
CA ARG A 226 13.33 2.65 -9.61
C ARG A 226 13.71 1.52 -8.65
N VAL A 227 13.72 0.26 -9.09
CA VAL A 227 14.16 -0.87 -8.25
C VAL A 227 15.63 -0.73 -7.86
N ILE A 228 16.48 -0.37 -8.83
CA ILE A 228 17.92 -0.23 -8.65
C ILE A 228 18.23 0.94 -7.70
N VAL A 229 17.68 2.13 -7.96
CA VAL A 229 18.04 3.33 -7.19
C VAL A 229 17.43 3.35 -5.78
N ASP A 230 16.21 2.85 -5.58
CA ASP A 230 15.55 2.84 -4.27
C ASP A 230 16.30 1.87 -3.32
N ILE A 231 16.44 0.59 -3.71
CA ILE A 231 17.19 -0.40 -2.91
C ILE A 231 18.66 0.04 -2.76
N GLY A 232 19.25 0.54 -3.85
CA GLY A 232 20.64 1.01 -3.87
C GLY A 232 20.90 2.11 -2.85
N MET A 233 20.18 3.23 -2.93
CA MET A 233 20.35 4.37 -2.03
C MET A 233 20.11 4.01 -0.57
N HIS A 234 19.04 3.27 -0.27
CA HIS A 234 18.60 3.04 1.11
C HIS A 234 19.41 1.99 1.85
N LEU A 235 19.91 0.97 1.15
CA LEU A 235 20.86 0.00 1.71
C LEU A 235 22.33 0.37 1.46
N ARG A 236 22.59 1.53 0.83
CA ARG A 236 23.93 2.00 0.39
C ARG A 236 24.74 0.90 -0.30
N LEU A 237 24.09 0.12 -1.16
CA LEU A 237 24.71 -1.01 -1.85
C LEU A 237 25.88 -0.53 -2.72
N ARG A 238 26.88 -1.39 -2.90
CA ARG A 238 27.91 -1.17 -3.92
C ARG A 238 27.29 -1.39 -5.30
N ILE A 239 27.61 -0.49 -6.22
CA ILE A 239 27.28 -0.60 -7.63
C ILE A 239 28.08 -1.78 -8.22
N PRO A 240 27.45 -2.70 -8.98
CA PRO A 240 28.13 -3.88 -9.53
C PRO A 240 29.37 -3.52 -10.36
N ALA A 241 30.39 -4.38 -10.34
CA ALA A 241 31.66 -4.15 -11.05
C ALA A 241 31.49 -4.02 -12.58
N GLY A 242 30.52 -4.73 -13.16
CA GLY A 242 30.14 -4.60 -14.58
C GLY A 242 29.21 -3.42 -14.90
N SER A 243 28.99 -2.49 -13.96
CA SER A 243 28.13 -1.32 -14.21
C SER A 243 28.82 -0.34 -15.18
N PRO A 244 28.15 0.11 -16.25
CA PRO A 244 28.63 1.18 -17.13
C PRO A 244 28.63 2.58 -16.47
N LEU A 245 28.17 2.66 -15.22
CA LEU A 245 28.19 3.85 -14.39
C LEU A 245 28.83 3.52 -13.04
N ARG A 246 29.97 4.15 -12.75
CA ARG A 246 30.57 4.27 -11.40
C ARG A 246 30.66 2.93 -10.63
N PRO A 247 31.29 1.89 -11.21
CA PRO A 247 31.37 0.55 -10.61
C PRO A 247 32.13 0.56 -9.28
N GLY A 248 31.69 -0.25 -8.31
CA GLY A 248 32.31 -0.39 -7.00
C GLY A 248 31.98 0.71 -5.98
N GLU A 249 31.60 1.92 -6.42
CA GLU A 249 31.09 2.99 -5.55
C GLU A 249 29.78 2.59 -4.85
N ARG A 250 29.45 3.22 -3.72
CA ARG A 250 28.16 3.03 -3.06
C ARG A 250 27.13 4.01 -3.61
N TRP A 251 25.89 3.57 -3.79
CA TRP A 251 24.80 4.43 -4.21
C TRP A 251 24.62 5.65 -3.30
N THR A 252 24.51 6.82 -3.94
CA THR A 252 24.18 8.11 -3.31
C THR A 252 23.02 8.76 -4.08
N PRO A 253 22.34 9.78 -3.52
CA PRO A 253 21.32 10.55 -4.24
C PRO A 253 21.83 11.16 -5.56
N ALA A 254 23.06 11.66 -5.57
CA ALA A 254 23.69 12.21 -6.77
C ALA A 254 23.90 11.15 -7.85
N LEU A 255 24.43 9.98 -7.48
CA LEU A 255 24.60 8.84 -8.40
C LEU A 255 23.26 8.30 -8.91
N ALA A 256 22.22 8.27 -8.06
CA ALA A 256 20.86 7.91 -8.49
C ALA A 256 20.30 8.90 -9.52
N ARG A 257 20.51 10.21 -9.32
CA ARG A 257 20.13 11.26 -10.28
C ARG A 257 20.92 11.17 -11.59
N GLU A 258 22.22 10.88 -11.53
CA GLU A 258 23.07 10.64 -12.70
C GLU A 258 22.56 9.43 -13.50
N PHE A 259 22.33 8.30 -12.82
CA PHE A 259 21.83 7.06 -13.41
C PHE A 259 20.45 7.22 -14.06
N LEU A 260 19.49 7.84 -13.37
CA LEU A 260 18.16 8.08 -13.93
C LEU A 260 18.20 9.01 -15.16
N GLY A 261 19.10 10.00 -15.16
CA GLY A 261 19.30 10.91 -16.30
C GLY A 261 19.94 10.24 -17.51
N ARG A 262 20.78 9.22 -17.29
CA ARG A 262 21.42 8.46 -18.37
C ARG A 262 20.51 7.41 -19.01
N TYR A 263 19.57 6.84 -18.25
CA TYR A 263 18.77 5.69 -18.67
C TYR A 263 17.26 5.95 -18.83
N SER A 264 16.80 7.20 -18.76
CA SER A 264 15.39 7.54 -19.01
C SER A 264 15.20 8.85 -19.75
N SER A 265 14.10 8.97 -20.51
CA SER A 265 13.71 10.20 -21.23
C SER A 265 13.21 11.35 -20.32
N ARG A 266 13.41 11.27 -18.99
CA ARG A 266 12.74 12.15 -18.03
C ARG A 266 13.45 13.51 -17.94
N PRO A 267 12.73 14.65 -18.05
CA PRO A 267 13.32 15.97 -17.87
C PRO A 267 13.99 16.14 -16.50
N ALA A 268 15.09 16.90 -16.44
CA ALA A 268 15.91 17.09 -15.23
C ALA A 268 15.09 17.44 -13.98
N ALA A 269 14.21 18.45 -14.06
CA ALA A 269 13.36 18.87 -12.94
C ALA A 269 12.41 17.76 -12.42
N ARG A 270 12.02 16.80 -13.28
CA ARG A 270 11.25 15.62 -12.86
C ARG A 270 12.14 14.60 -12.15
N LEU A 271 13.39 14.44 -12.57
CA LEU A 271 14.34 13.53 -11.94
C LEU A 271 14.69 13.95 -10.51
N ASP A 272 14.95 15.24 -10.29
CA ASP A 272 15.32 15.75 -8.97
C ASP A 272 14.17 15.56 -7.97
N SER A 273 12.94 15.86 -8.41
CA SER A 273 11.70 15.60 -7.66
C SER A 273 11.48 14.10 -7.37
N GLU A 274 11.71 13.23 -8.35
CA GLU A 274 11.60 11.77 -8.17
C GLU A 274 12.65 11.23 -7.18
N VAL A 275 13.91 11.69 -7.21
CA VAL A 275 14.95 11.26 -6.25
C VAL A 275 14.59 11.70 -4.83
N ILE A 276 14.13 12.94 -4.62
CA ILE A 276 13.63 13.41 -3.33
C ILE A 276 12.44 12.53 -2.87
N ARG A 277 11.55 12.14 -3.78
CA ARG A 277 10.42 11.27 -3.49
C ARG A 277 10.85 9.84 -3.10
N TYR A 278 11.85 9.28 -3.77
CA TYR A 278 12.40 7.95 -3.45
C TYR A 278 13.11 7.95 -2.09
N LEU A 279 13.81 9.04 -1.75
CA LEU A 279 14.42 9.19 -0.43
C LEU A 279 13.37 9.34 0.69
N GLY A 280 12.31 10.12 0.44
CA GLY A 280 11.25 10.35 1.42
C GLY A 280 10.20 9.24 1.52
N ARG A 281 10.05 8.35 0.54
CA ARG A 281 9.10 7.21 0.58
C ARG A 281 9.70 5.91 0.04
N PRO A 282 10.69 5.33 0.73
CA PRO A 282 11.39 4.17 0.19
C PRO A 282 10.55 2.89 0.19
N GLY A 283 10.90 1.94 -0.66
CA GLY A 283 10.09 0.75 -0.92
C GLY A 283 8.82 1.02 -1.74
N GLN A 284 8.37 2.28 -1.87
CA GLN A 284 7.25 2.61 -2.75
C GLN A 284 7.68 2.59 -4.22
N ALA A 285 8.88 3.07 -4.55
CA ALA A 285 9.31 3.17 -5.94
C ALA A 285 9.49 1.78 -6.60
N VAL A 286 9.86 0.76 -5.83
CA VAL A 286 10.04 -0.62 -6.31
C VAL A 286 8.72 -1.37 -6.53
N SER A 287 7.62 -0.87 -5.95
CA SER A 287 6.32 -1.57 -5.90
C SER A 287 5.81 -1.94 -7.29
N TYR A 288 5.97 -1.03 -8.25
CA TYR A 288 5.57 -1.17 -9.65
C TYR A 288 6.16 -2.44 -10.29
N LYS A 289 7.49 -2.52 -10.39
CA LYS A 289 8.16 -3.59 -11.15
C LYS A 289 8.24 -4.90 -10.38
N LEU A 290 8.35 -4.87 -9.05
CA LEU A 290 8.25 -6.08 -8.23
C LEU A 290 6.81 -6.64 -8.22
N GLY A 291 5.81 -5.76 -8.23
CA GLY A 291 4.40 -6.14 -8.36
C GLY A 291 4.08 -6.77 -9.71
N GLU A 292 4.55 -6.20 -10.81
CA GLU A 292 4.43 -6.80 -12.15
C GLU A 292 5.12 -8.16 -12.20
N ARG A 293 6.33 -8.29 -11.63
CA ARG A 293 7.03 -9.58 -11.56
C ARG A 293 6.20 -10.63 -10.81
N ALA A 294 5.60 -10.25 -9.68
CA ALA A 294 4.69 -11.12 -8.95
C ALA A 294 3.46 -11.53 -9.79
N TRP A 295 2.86 -10.62 -10.56
CA TRP A 295 1.77 -10.94 -11.48
C TRP A 295 2.17 -11.94 -12.57
N LEU A 296 3.33 -11.74 -13.20
CA LEU A 296 3.88 -12.64 -14.22
C LEU A 296 4.19 -14.03 -13.63
N GLU A 297 4.87 -14.10 -12.49
CA GLU A 297 5.10 -15.35 -11.74
C GLU A 297 3.77 -16.06 -11.41
N GLY A 298 2.71 -15.31 -11.10
CA GLY A 298 1.36 -15.83 -10.89
C GLY A 298 0.70 -16.42 -12.12
N ARG A 299 0.88 -15.76 -13.26
CA ARG A 299 0.37 -16.24 -14.55
C ARG A 299 1.03 -17.55 -14.92
N GLU A 300 2.35 -17.61 -14.89
CA GLU A 300 3.07 -18.81 -15.29
C GLU A 300 2.83 -19.99 -14.31
N ARG A 301 2.69 -19.73 -13.00
CA ARG A 301 2.28 -20.77 -12.05
C ARG A 301 0.85 -21.27 -12.26
N ALA A 302 -0.09 -20.39 -12.61
CA ALA A 302 -1.46 -20.80 -12.95
C ALA A 302 -1.50 -21.59 -14.27
N ARG A 303 -0.71 -21.18 -15.26
CA ARG A 303 -0.54 -21.87 -16.54
C ARG A 303 0.06 -23.26 -16.35
N ALA A 304 1.14 -23.38 -15.59
CA ALA A 304 1.76 -24.66 -15.26
C ALA A 304 0.80 -25.59 -14.49
N GLY A 305 0.02 -25.06 -13.54
CA GLY A 305 -0.95 -25.84 -12.76
C GLY A 305 -2.22 -26.24 -13.50
N GLN A 306 -2.57 -25.59 -14.62
CA GLN A 306 -3.77 -25.89 -15.42
C GLN A 306 -3.44 -26.57 -16.77
N GLY A 307 -2.17 -26.52 -17.21
CA GLY A 307 -1.72 -27.13 -18.46
C GLY A 307 -2.51 -26.62 -19.67
N ALA A 308 -3.00 -27.56 -20.48
CA ALA A 308 -3.85 -27.25 -21.64
C ALA A 308 -5.21 -26.62 -21.27
N GLY A 309 -5.66 -26.73 -20.00
CA GLY A 309 -6.89 -26.11 -19.51
C GLY A 309 -6.73 -24.64 -19.07
N PHE A 310 -5.56 -24.03 -19.27
CA PHE A 310 -5.32 -22.64 -18.88
C PHE A 310 -6.04 -21.64 -19.80
N ASP A 311 -7.01 -20.91 -19.24
CA ASP A 311 -7.69 -19.79 -19.90
C ASP A 311 -7.18 -18.45 -19.34
N LEU A 312 -6.51 -17.67 -20.18
CA LEU A 312 -5.98 -16.34 -19.83
C LEU A 312 -7.08 -15.33 -19.50
N LYS A 313 -8.27 -15.41 -20.11
CA LYS A 313 -9.42 -14.54 -19.82
C LYS A 313 -10.01 -14.88 -18.46
N ARG A 314 -10.15 -16.17 -18.13
CA ARG A 314 -10.60 -16.64 -16.81
C ARG A 314 -9.57 -16.37 -15.71
N TRP A 315 -8.28 -16.51 -16.01
CA TRP A 315 -7.20 -16.08 -15.11
C TRP A 315 -7.21 -14.55 -14.90
N ARG A 316 -7.44 -13.75 -15.96
CA ARG A 316 -7.62 -12.29 -15.81
C ARG A 316 -8.78 -11.98 -14.88
N ILE A 317 -9.94 -12.61 -15.00
CA ILE A 317 -11.08 -12.37 -14.10
C ILE A 317 -10.76 -12.82 -12.66
N THR A 318 -10.11 -13.97 -12.46
CA THR A 318 -9.77 -14.49 -11.13
C THR A 318 -8.62 -13.74 -10.45
N GLY A 319 -7.70 -13.15 -11.24
CA GLY A 319 -6.63 -12.27 -10.78
C GLY A 319 -7.13 -10.83 -10.54
N GLN A 320 -7.92 -10.30 -11.48
CA GLN A 320 -8.71 -9.08 -11.29
C GLN A 320 -9.78 -9.22 -10.20
N GLY A 321 -9.98 -10.43 -9.66
CA GLY A 321 -10.41 -10.78 -8.29
C GLY A 321 -9.60 -10.11 -7.16
N ILE A 322 -8.83 -9.08 -7.53
CA ILE A 322 -8.37 -7.88 -6.82
C ILE A 322 -7.13 -8.12 -5.96
N THR A 323 -6.10 -7.25 -6.08
CA THR A 323 -4.99 -6.91 -5.13
C THR A 323 -4.20 -8.01 -4.40
N GLY A 324 -4.58 -9.27 -4.51
CA GLY A 324 -3.87 -10.42 -4.02
C GLY A 324 -2.83 -10.86 -5.01
N GLY A 325 -1.58 -10.58 -4.67
CA GLY A 325 -0.46 -11.31 -5.23
C GLY A 325 -0.81 -12.81 -5.31
N PRO A 326 -0.59 -13.43 -6.47
CA PRO A 326 -1.09 -14.75 -6.82
C PRO A 326 -0.82 -15.80 -5.74
N ARG A 327 -1.79 -16.69 -5.47
CA ARG A 327 -1.66 -17.86 -4.57
C ARG A 327 -0.32 -18.57 -4.80
N CYS A 328 0.69 -18.24 -3.98
CA CYS A 328 1.97 -18.91 -3.63
C CYS A 328 2.90 -17.84 -3.03
N VAL A 329 2.75 -17.56 -1.74
CA VAL A 329 3.90 -17.15 -0.90
C VAL A 329 4.10 -18.26 0.12
N ARG A 330 4.46 -19.44 -0.39
CA ARG A 330 5.00 -20.56 0.38
C ARG A 330 6.38 -20.87 -0.19
N GLY A 331 7.35 -20.06 0.21
CA GLY A 331 8.77 -20.35 0.11
C GLY A 331 9.35 -20.17 1.50
N ARG A 332 9.86 -21.24 2.11
CA ARG A 332 10.69 -21.11 3.32
C ARG A 332 11.98 -20.40 2.89
N PHE A 333 12.18 -19.17 3.33
CA PHE A 333 13.52 -18.59 3.34
C PHE A 333 14.33 -19.34 4.41
N GLY A 334 15.05 -20.38 3.99
CA GLY A 334 16.15 -20.91 4.78
C GLY A 334 17.26 -19.86 4.88
N PRO A 335 18.07 -19.85 5.95
CA PRO A 335 19.20 -18.96 6.04
C PRO A 335 20.19 -19.23 4.89
N PRO A 336 20.86 -18.19 4.36
CA PRO A 336 21.92 -18.38 3.38
C PRO A 336 23.06 -19.22 3.98
N ARG A 337 23.63 -20.09 3.15
CA ARG A 337 24.96 -20.70 3.40
C ARG A 337 26.05 -19.74 2.96
#